data_AF-A0A061JGE3-F1
#
_entry.id   AF-A0A061JGE3-F1
#
_cell.length_a   1.000
_cell.length_b   1.000
_cell.length_c   1.000
_cell.angle_alpha   90.00
_cell.angle_beta   90.00
_cell.angle_gamma   90.00
#
_symmetry.space_group_name_H-M   'P 1'
#
loop_
_entity.id
_entity.type
_entity.pdbx_description
1 polymer ?
#
loop_
_entity_poly.entity_id
_entity_poly.type
_entity_poly.pdbx_seq_one_letter_code
_entity_poly.pdbx_strand_id
1 'polypeptide(L)'
;MSLHSLEQYLGVINQVLTLEDLYALKQKYFGKQSELTQAIRQLSELCAEERKEKGEKIHHLKKMILEALGKKEEELKEYALNQKLLQERVDVTLPCAPVRKGFLHPISEVLWDAVEIFQQMGFSWVDGPEVETNFYNFDALNVTEGHPARAEQDTFYLPYGVLRTQTSPVQIRSMEKMSPALKIISPGRVYRSDHDQTHTPMFHQIEGLVVSKEANMAELKGVLQVFLERFFSKSVSLRFRPSFFPFTEPSCEVDIGYRKEDENIILEGDSHWLEILGCGMVHQQILTRCNICPQTYQGYAFGMGVERLTMLRYGIQDIRELYKNHQTWLSNLSLGYSLKSLSIS
;
A
#
# COMPACT_ATOMS: atom_id res chain seq x y z
N MET A 1 25.53 74.20 30.65
CA MET A 1 25.79 72.79 31.02
C MET A 1 26.52 72.14 29.85
N SER A 2 27.70 71.55 30.08
CA SER A 2 28.45 70.85 29.03
C SER A 2 27.75 69.52 28.74
N LEU A 3 27.20 69.38 27.54
CA LEU A 3 26.75 68.07 27.07
C LEU A 3 27.95 67.12 27.00
N HIS A 4 27.76 65.88 27.44
CA HIS A 4 28.72 64.80 27.22
C HIS A 4 29.06 64.68 25.72
N SER A 5 30.31 64.31 25.39
CA SER A 5 30.73 64.12 24.00
C SER A 5 30.03 62.91 23.37
N LEU A 6 29.90 62.88 22.04
CA LEU A 6 29.33 61.73 21.32
C LEU A 6 30.05 60.41 21.70
N GLU A 7 31.36 60.45 21.88
CA GLU A 7 32.17 59.29 22.29
C GLU A 7 31.78 58.74 23.66
N GLN A 8 31.40 59.60 24.62
CA GLN A 8 30.94 59.17 25.94
C GLN A 8 29.58 58.46 25.86
N TYR A 9 28.67 58.97 25.04
CA TYR A 9 27.38 58.31 24.78
C TYR A 9 27.57 56.94 24.09
N LEU A 10 28.40 56.89 23.05
CA LEU A 10 28.69 55.66 22.32
C LEU A 10 29.41 54.61 23.18
N GLY A 11 30.33 55.04 24.05
CA GLY A 11 31.06 54.16 24.96
C GLY A 11 30.12 53.43 25.93
N VAL A 12 29.13 54.14 26.49
CA VAL A 12 28.14 53.53 27.39
C VAL A 12 27.17 52.63 26.63
N ILE A 13 26.73 53.02 25.42
CA ILE A 13 25.86 52.17 24.57
C ILE A 13 26.53 50.83 24.26
N ASN A 14 27.83 50.85 23.97
CA ASN A 14 28.57 49.62 23.65
C ASN A 14 28.72 48.66 24.83
N GLN A 15 28.70 49.18 26.07
CA GLN A 15 28.81 48.38 27.30
C GLN A 15 27.48 47.71 27.72
N VAL A 16 26.36 48.06 27.09
CA VAL A 16 25.07 47.46 27.38
C VAL A 16 25.02 46.01 26.90
N LEU A 17 24.65 45.09 27.80
CA LEU A 17 24.61 43.65 27.54
C LEU A 17 23.19 43.07 27.44
N THR A 18 22.17 43.80 27.90
CA THR A 18 20.78 43.31 27.90
C THR A 18 19.82 44.32 27.27
N LEU A 19 18.69 43.85 26.74
CA LEU A 19 17.63 44.72 26.20
C LEU A 19 17.00 45.59 27.30
N GLU A 20 16.89 45.08 28.53
CA GLU A 20 16.38 45.83 29.68
C GLU A 20 17.29 47.01 30.01
N ASP A 21 18.61 46.78 30.06
CA ASP A 21 19.61 47.82 30.27
C ASP A 21 19.60 48.84 29.12
N LEU A 22 19.35 48.40 27.88
CA LEU A 22 19.23 49.30 26.72
C LEU A 22 18.00 50.20 26.83
N TYR A 23 16.86 49.66 27.29
CA TYR A 23 15.65 50.44 27.53
C TYR A 23 15.81 51.43 28.68
N ALA A 24 16.47 51.01 29.77
CA ALA A 24 16.85 51.91 30.86
C ALA A 24 17.79 53.04 30.37
N LEU A 25 18.75 52.73 29.50
CA LEU A 25 19.66 53.71 28.90
C LEU A 25 18.93 54.68 27.97
N LYS A 26 17.99 54.19 27.15
CA LYS A 26 17.10 55.04 26.33
C LYS A 26 16.33 56.03 27.20
N GLN A 27 15.77 55.57 28.32
CA GLN A 27 15.06 56.43 29.27
C GLN A 27 16.01 57.45 29.93
N LYS A 28 17.25 57.06 30.26
CA LYS A 28 18.26 57.97 30.82
C LYS A 28 18.66 59.08 29.84
N TYR A 29 18.82 58.76 28.56
CA TYR A 29 19.24 59.73 27.53
C TYR A 29 18.11 60.59 26.97
N PHE A 30 16.88 60.06 26.87
CA PHE A 30 15.74 60.75 26.24
C PHE A 30 14.56 61.03 27.17
N GLY A 31 14.68 60.73 28.46
CA GLY A 31 13.65 60.98 29.45
C GLY A 31 13.37 62.47 29.68
N LYS A 32 12.26 62.77 30.37
CA LYS A 32 11.80 64.15 30.65
C LYS A 32 12.82 65.00 31.43
N GLN A 33 13.69 64.35 32.19
CA GLN A 33 14.75 64.98 32.98
C GLN A 33 16.16 64.78 32.37
N SER A 34 16.29 64.20 31.17
CA SER A 34 17.60 63.91 30.60
C SER A 34 18.35 65.17 30.17
N GLU A 35 19.68 65.12 30.19
CA GLU A 35 20.55 66.22 29.78
C GLU A 35 20.25 66.69 28.34
N LEU A 36 19.95 65.75 27.42
CA LEU A 36 19.58 66.07 26.04
C LEU A 36 18.22 66.79 25.96
N THR A 37 17.22 66.37 26.74
CA THR A 37 15.90 67.03 26.78
C THR A 37 15.99 68.41 27.41
N GLN A 38 16.82 68.58 28.46
CA GLN A 38 17.08 69.86 29.10
C GLN A 38 17.82 70.82 28.15
N ALA A 39 18.83 70.33 27.42
CA ALA A 39 19.55 71.13 26.44
C ALA A 39 18.64 71.61 25.30
N ILE A 40 17.67 70.80 24.86
CA ILE A 40 16.66 71.22 23.87
C ILE A 40 15.73 72.31 24.43
N ARG A 41 15.35 72.24 25.72
CA ARG A 41 14.52 73.28 26.35
C ARG A 41 15.25 74.62 26.47
N GLN A 42 16.54 74.58 26.82
CA GLN A 42 17.40 75.77 26.94
C GLN A 42 17.63 76.48 25.59
N LEU A 43 17.41 75.82 24.45
CA LEU A 43 17.43 76.48 23.13
C LEU A 43 16.36 77.57 22.99
N SER A 44 15.30 77.54 23.81
CA SER A 44 14.24 78.56 23.76
C SER A 44 14.64 79.93 24.29
N GLU A 45 15.74 80.00 25.04
CA GLU A 45 16.25 81.21 25.70
C GLU A 45 17.35 81.93 24.90
N LEU A 46 17.73 81.40 23.73
CA LEU A 46 18.83 81.91 22.89
C LEU A 46 18.33 82.79 21.73
N CYS A 47 19.18 83.72 21.28
CA CYS A 47 18.93 84.54 20.09
C CYS A 47 18.88 83.70 18.80
N ALA A 48 18.25 84.21 17.74
CA ALA A 48 17.92 83.44 16.55
C ALA A 48 19.14 82.79 15.85
N GLU A 49 20.29 83.47 15.84
CA GLU A 49 21.52 82.96 15.21
C GLU A 49 22.18 81.83 16.03
N GLU A 50 22.37 82.03 17.34
CA GLU A 50 22.94 80.99 18.21
C GLU A 50 22.02 79.76 18.37
N ARG A 51 20.71 79.98 18.32
CA ARG A 51 19.70 78.91 18.40
C ARG A 51 19.77 77.98 17.20
N LYS A 52 20.10 78.50 16.01
CA LYS A 52 20.23 77.71 14.78
C LYS A 52 21.44 76.79 14.85
N GLU A 53 22.61 77.32 15.19
CA GLU A 53 23.86 76.55 15.24
C GLU A 53 23.88 75.51 16.37
N LYS A 54 23.47 75.88 17.59
CA LYS A 54 23.39 74.94 18.72
C LYS A 54 22.27 73.91 18.54
N GLY A 55 21.15 74.30 17.91
CA GLY A 55 20.05 73.40 17.59
C GLY A 55 20.44 72.31 16.59
N GLU A 56 21.17 72.67 15.53
CA GLU A 56 21.68 71.73 14.54
C GLU A 56 22.66 70.71 15.16
N LYS A 57 23.59 71.18 16.00
CA LYS A 57 24.53 70.33 16.74
C LYS A 57 23.81 69.34 17.67
N ILE A 58 22.79 69.79 18.41
CA ILE A 58 22.01 68.93 19.30
C ILE A 58 21.17 67.93 18.49
N HIS A 59 20.57 68.35 17.37
CA HIS A 59 19.80 67.46 16.51
C HIS A 59 20.68 66.38 15.87
N HIS A 60 21.88 66.75 15.41
CA HIS A 60 22.87 65.82 14.88
C HIS A 60 23.32 64.80 15.95
N LEU A 61 23.67 65.28 17.15
CA LEU A 61 24.04 64.42 18.28
C LEU A 61 22.90 63.44 18.63
N LYS A 62 21.65 63.94 18.68
CA LYS A 62 20.46 63.15 18.94
C LYS A 62 20.27 62.04 17.91
N LYS A 63 20.42 62.36 16.62
CA LYS A 63 20.31 61.42 15.51
C LYS A 63 21.36 60.30 15.64
N MET A 64 22.62 60.67 15.86
CA MET A 64 23.71 59.69 16.02
C MET A 64 23.49 58.74 17.19
N ILE A 65 23.00 59.24 18.32
CA ILE A 65 22.70 58.42 19.51
C ILE A 65 21.52 57.48 19.23
N LEU A 66 20.46 57.95 18.57
CA LEU A 66 19.33 57.10 18.19
C LEU A 66 19.73 56.00 17.22
N GLU A 67 20.58 56.31 16.23
CA GLU A 67 21.12 55.32 15.30
C GLU A 67 21.98 54.28 16.02
N ALA A 68 22.85 54.70 16.94
CA ALA A 68 23.67 53.78 17.73
C ALA A 68 22.84 52.88 18.65
N LEU A 69 21.81 53.43 19.30
CA LEU A 69 20.87 52.65 20.12
C LEU A 69 20.04 51.68 19.29
N GLY A 70 19.65 52.06 18.06
CA GLY A 70 18.96 51.19 17.12
C GLY A 70 19.83 50.00 16.71
N LYS A 71 21.07 50.27 16.30
CA LYS A 71 22.05 49.22 15.97
C LYS A 71 22.30 48.28 17.15
N LYS A 72 22.51 48.83 18.35
CA LYS A 72 22.73 48.01 19.56
C LYS A 72 21.50 47.16 19.92
N GLU A 73 20.29 47.67 19.69
CA GLU A 73 19.07 46.90 19.89
C GLU A 73 18.96 45.72 18.92
N GLU A 74 19.30 45.94 17.65
CA GLU A 74 19.34 44.88 16.63
C GLU A 74 20.38 43.81 16.98
N GLU A 75 21.60 44.22 17.34
CA GLU A 75 22.67 43.32 17.80
C GLU A 75 22.23 42.43 18.98
N LEU A 76 21.60 43.03 20.00
CA LEU A 76 21.15 42.30 21.19
C LEU A 76 19.99 41.35 20.88
N LYS A 77 19.07 41.73 19.98
CA LYS A 77 17.97 40.86 19.52
C LYS A 77 18.51 39.67 18.71
N GLU A 78 19.45 39.91 17.82
CA GLU A 78 20.09 38.85 17.03
C GLU A 78 20.87 37.89 17.93
N TYR A 79 21.62 38.42 18.91
CA TYR A 79 22.30 37.60 19.91
C TYR A 79 21.32 36.73 20.71
N ALA A 80 20.24 37.32 21.22
CA ALA A 80 19.22 36.59 21.98
C ALA A 80 18.52 35.50 21.14
N LEU A 81 18.22 35.80 19.87
CA LEU A 81 17.66 34.83 18.93
C LEU A 81 18.62 33.67 18.68
N ASN A 82 19.89 33.96 18.40
CA ASN A 82 20.90 32.93 18.15
C ASN A 82 21.14 32.05 19.39
N GLN A 83 21.15 32.63 20.58
CA GLN A 83 21.22 31.85 21.83
C GLN A 83 20.01 30.92 21.99
N LYS A 84 18.80 31.43 21.71
CA LYS A 84 17.57 30.63 21.72
C LYS A 84 17.64 29.48 20.71
N LEU A 85 18.08 29.75 19.47
CA LEU A 85 18.25 28.73 18.43
C LEU A 85 19.29 27.65 18.81
N LEU A 86 20.37 28.04 19.49
CA LEU A 86 21.38 27.09 20.00
C LEU A 86 20.84 26.21 21.12
N GLN A 87 20.01 26.78 22.02
CA GLN A 87 19.35 26.04 23.11
C GLN A 87 18.24 25.12 22.60
N GLU A 88 17.48 25.54 21.59
CA GLU A 88 16.40 24.77 20.97
C GLU A 88 16.91 23.83 19.88
N ARG A 89 18.22 23.65 19.75
CA ARG A 89 18.81 22.73 18.79
C ARG A 89 18.43 21.29 19.13
N VAL A 90 17.61 20.69 18.29
CA VAL A 90 17.26 19.27 18.35
C VAL A 90 18.08 18.48 17.35
N ASP A 91 18.33 17.21 17.67
CA ASP A 91 18.88 16.27 16.70
C ASP A 91 17.76 15.80 15.77
N VAL A 92 17.72 16.37 14.56
CA VAL A 92 16.75 16.03 13.52
C VAL A 92 16.94 14.65 12.92
N THR A 93 18.04 13.95 13.25
CA THR A 93 18.33 12.58 12.82
C THR A 93 17.80 11.53 13.78
N LEU A 94 17.34 11.93 14.98
CA LEU A 94 16.74 10.99 15.92
C LEU A 94 15.51 10.33 15.29
N PRO A 95 15.35 9.00 15.44
CA PRO A 95 14.17 8.31 14.95
C PRO A 95 12.93 8.87 15.64
N CYS A 96 11.92 9.18 14.84
CA CYS A 96 10.59 9.50 15.37
C CYS A 96 10.05 8.27 16.14
N ALA A 97 9.12 8.51 17.07
CA ALA A 97 8.40 7.42 17.73
C ALA A 97 7.83 6.46 16.65
N PRO A 98 8.09 5.15 16.75
CA PRO A 98 7.73 4.22 15.68
C PRO A 98 6.21 4.16 15.53
N VAL A 99 5.71 4.54 14.35
CA VAL A 99 4.32 4.32 13.98
C VAL A 99 4.20 2.88 13.48
N ARG A 100 3.42 2.05 14.19
CA ARG A 100 3.14 0.68 13.74
C ARG A 100 2.31 0.73 12.45
N LYS A 101 2.92 0.36 11.33
CA LYS A 101 2.19 0.13 10.08
C LYS A 101 1.57 -1.26 10.12
N GLY A 102 0.30 -1.36 9.72
CA GLY A 102 -0.31 -2.65 9.43
C GLY A 102 0.25 -3.23 8.14
N PHE A 103 0.04 -4.52 7.94
CA PHE A 103 0.36 -5.23 6.72
C PHE A 103 -0.78 -6.14 6.30
N LEU A 104 -0.88 -6.41 5.00
CA LEU A 104 -1.83 -7.37 4.47
C LEU A 104 -1.27 -8.79 4.61
N HIS A 105 -2.18 -9.76 4.68
CA HIS A 105 -1.79 -11.16 4.62
C HIS A 105 -1.32 -11.50 3.19
N PRO A 106 -0.27 -12.33 2.99
CA PRO A 106 0.23 -12.70 1.66
C PRO A 106 -0.85 -13.27 0.73
N ILE A 107 -1.76 -14.08 1.26
CA ILE A 107 -2.92 -14.59 0.49
C ILE A 107 -3.79 -13.43 0.00
N SER A 108 -4.05 -12.43 0.84
CA SER A 108 -4.84 -11.26 0.45
C SER A 108 -4.14 -10.47 -0.64
N GLU A 109 -2.84 -10.19 -0.51
CA GLU A 109 -2.07 -9.49 -1.54
C GLU A 109 -2.13 -10.22 -2.88
N VAL A 110 -1.88 -11.53 -2.87
CA VAL A 110 -1.93 -12.36 -4.09
C VAL A 110 -3.31 -12.43 -4.70
N LEU A 111 -4.35 -12.55 -3.88
CA LEU A 111 -5.73 -12.56 -4.35
C LEU A 111 -6.10 -11.22 -4.99
N TRP A 112 -5.76 -10.10 -4.34
CA TRP A 112 -6.02 -8.76 -4.88
C TRP A 112 -5.30 -8.52 -6.21
N ASP A 113 -4.02 -8.88 -6.29
CA ASP A 113 -3.24 -8.75 -7.53
C ASP A 113 -3.82 -9.62 -8.65
N ALA A 114 -4.21 -10.86 -8.35
CA ALA A 114 -4.81 -11.75 -9.33
C ALA A 114 -6.16 -11.21 -9.83
N VAL A 115 -7.01 -10.72 -8.91
CA VAL A 115 -8.29 -10.07 -9.23
C VAL A 115 -8.06 -8.85 -10.11
N GLU A 116 -7.09 -8.00 -9.78
CA GLU A 116 -6.77 -6.81 -10.56
C GLU A 116 -6.36 -7.15 -12.00
N ILE A 117 -5.49 -8.15 -12.19
CA ILE A 117 -5.08 -8.60 -13.53
C ILE A 117 -6.29 -9.06 -14.34
N PHE A 118 -7.18 -9.87 -13.75
CA PHE A 118 -8.38 -10.32 -14.45
C PHE A 118 -9.37 -9.18 -14.73
N GLN A 119 -9.54 -8.22 -13.82
CA GLN A 119 -10.36 -7.03 -14.06
C GLN A 119 -9.83 -6.19 -15.23
N GLN A 120 -8.51 -6.00 -15.34
CA GLN A 120 -7.88 -5.35 -16.48
C GLN A 120 -8.11 -6.12 -17.80
N MET A 121 -8.31 -7.43 -17.73
CA MET A 121 -8.68 -8.29 -18.87
C MET A 121 -10.20 -8.31 -19.14
N GLY A 122 -10.99 -7.52 -18.41
CA GLY A 122 -12.44 -7.36 -18.59
C GLY A 122 -13.30 -8.36 -17.83
N PHE A 123 -12.76 -9.07 -16.84
CA PHE A 123 -13.56 -9.92 -15.95
C PHE A 123 -14.24 -9.09 -14.85
N SER A 124 -15.51 -9.40 -14.57
CA SER A 124 -16.25 -8.84 -13.44
C SER A 124 -16.14 -9.74 -12.22
N TRP A 125 -15.91 -9.17 -11.05
CA TRP A 125 -15.92 -9.93 -9.80
C TRP A 125 -17.35 -10.24 -9.36
N VAL A 126 -17.64 -11.53 -9.14
CA VAL A 126 -18.87 -12.01 -8.52
C VAL A 126 -18.56 -12.86 -7.28
N ASP A 127 -19.23 -12.54 -6.16
CA ASP A 127 -19.19 -13.30 -4.91
C ASP A 127 -20.36 -14.27 -4.77
N GLY A 128 -20.19 -15.27 -3.89
CA GLY A 128 -21.26 -16.16 -3.47
C GLY A 128 -21.04 -16.74 -2.07
N PRO A 129 -22.04 -17.44 -1.53
CA PRO A 129 -22.00 -17.95 -0.17
C PRO A 129 -20.96 -19.07 -0.02
N GLU A 130 -20.43 -19.24 1.19
CA GLU A 130 -19.52 -20.34 1.55
C GLU A 130 -20.28 -21.62 1.90
N VAL A 131 -21.46 -21.49 2.53
CA VAL A 131 -22.40 -22.59 2.70
C VAL A 131 -23.28 -22.66 1.46
N GLU A 132 -23.18 -23.75 0.71
CA GLU A 132 -23.95 -24.00 -0.49
C GLU A 132 -24.93 -25.16 -0.32
N THR A 133 -25.82 -25.30 -1.29
CA THR A 133 -26.67 -26.49 -1.41
C THR A 133 -25.95 -27.59 -2.19
N ASN A 134 -26.32 -28.86 -1.98
CA ASN A 134 -25.82 -29.97 -2.81
C ASN A 134 -26.07 -29.74 -4.31
N PHE A 135 -27.19 -29.11 -4.64
CA PHE A 135 -27.53 -28.78 -6.01
C PHE A 135 -26.48 -27.89 -6.67
N TYR A 136 -26.18 -26.73 -6.07
CA TYR A 136 -25.22 -25.79 -6.64
C TYR A 136 -23.77 -26.27 -6.57
N ASN A 137 -23.37 -26.97 -5.49
CA ASN A 137 -21.99 -27.45 -5.34
C ASN A 137 -21.66 -28.65 -6.21
N PHE A 138 -22.66 -29.46 -6.60
CA PHE A 138 -22.42 -30.71 -7.30
C PHE A 138 -23.40 -30.99 -8.46
N ASP A 139 -24.72 -31.06 -8.22
CA ASP A 139 -25.68 -31.54 -9.23
C ASP A 139 -25.66 -30.66 -10.48
N ALA A 140 -25.71 -29.34 -10.29
CA ALA A 140 -25.68 -28.36 -11.36
C ALA A 140 -24.40 -28.47 -12.20
N LEU A 141 -23.28 -28.85 -11.55
CA LEU A 141 -21.95 -29.06 -12.12
C LEU A 141 -21.72 -30.48 -12.68
N ASN A 142 -22.80 -31.25 -12.85
CA ASN A 142 -22.75 -32.60 -13.43
C ASN A 142 -21.91 -33.62 -12.65
N VAL A 143 -21.62 -33.32 -11.38
CA VAL A 143 -21.01 -34.27 -10.45
C VAL A 143 -22.12 -35.20 -9.99
N THR A 144 -22.05 -36.50 -10.27
CA THR A 144 -23.11 -37.45 -9.88
C THR A 144 -23.01 -37.87 -8.41
N GLU A 145 -24.07 -38.45 -7.84
CA GLU A 145 -24.10 -38.90 -6.43
C GLU A 145 -22.97 -39.89 -6.08
N GLY A 146 -22.61 -40.79 -7.00
CA GLY A 146 -21.52 -41.76 -6.81
C GLY A 146 -20.12 -41.20 -7.09
N HIS A 147 -19.98 -39.91 -7.38
CA HIS A 147 -18.68 -39.32 -7.71
C HIS A 147 -17.80 -39.18 -6.45
N PRO A 148 -16.49 -39.54 -6.50
CA PRO A 148 -15.60 -39.47 -5.34
C PRO A 148 -15.59 -38.12 -4.64
N ALA A 149 -15.64 -37.01 -5.39
CA ALA A 149 -15.70 -35.66 -4.84
C ALA A 149 -16.90 -35.37 -3.90
N ARG A 150 -17.92 -36.24 -3.85
CA ARG A 150 -19.03 -36.15 -2.88
C ARG A 150 -18.82 -36.97 -1.62
N ALA A 151 -17.76 -37.77 -1.53
CA ALA A 151 -17.53 -38.61 -0.37
C ALA A 151 -17.39 -37.75 0.91
N GLU A 152 -17.97 -38.22 2.01
CA GLU A 152 -17.92 -37.52 3.32
C GLU A 152 -16.48 -37.34 3.83
N GLN A 153 -15.55 -38.17 3.37
CA GLN A 153 -14.13 -38.07 3.68
C GLN A 153 -13.47 -36.82 3.06
N ASP A 154 -14.04 -36.26 1.97
CA ASP A 154 -13.46 -35.15 1.20
C ASP A 154 -14.27 -33.85 1.37
N THR A 155 -15.55 -33.94 1.77
CA THR A 155 -16.51 -32.83 1.79
C THR A 155 -17.14 -32.64 3.17
N PHE A 156 -17.17 -31.39 3.67
CA PHE A 156 -17.85 -31.06 4.91
C PHE A 156 -19.35 -30.83 4.71
N TYR A 157 -20.16 -31.82 5.08
CA TYR A 157 -21.61 -31.73 5.06
C TYR A 157 -22.17 -31.08 6.34
N LEU A 158 -23.22 -30.27 6.16
CA LEU A 158 -23.98 -29.60 7.21
C LEU A 158 -25.44 -30.07 7.17
N PRO A 159 -26.21 -29.97 8.26
CA PRO A 159 -27.63 -30.37 8.27
C PRO A 159 -28.50 -29.66 7.22
N TYR A 160 -28.08 -28.50 6.74
CA TYR A 160 -28.81 -27.63 5.82
C TYR A 160 -28.03 -27.33 4.52
N GLY A 161 -26.91 -28.02 4.26
CA GLY A 161 -26.09 -27.75 3.08
C GLY A 161 -24.70 -28.37 3.14
N VAL A 162 -23.76 -27.74 2.47
CA VAL A 162 -22.37 -28.19 2.36
C VAL A 162 -21.45 -26.96 2.40
N LEU A 163 -20.29 -27.06 3.05
CA LEU A 163 -19.24 -26.06 2.84
C LEU A 163 -18.69 -26.26 1.43
N ARG A 164 -18.75 -25.21 0.60
CA ARG A 164 -18.40 -25.33 -0.82
C ARG A 164 -16.98 -25.85 -1.02
N THR A 165 -16.82 -26.82 -1.91
CA THR A 165 -15.52 -27.47 -2.23
C THR A 165 -14.78 -26.74 -3.35
N GLN A 166 -15.50 -25.87 -4.06
CA GLN A 166 -15.08 -25.01 -5.15
C GLN A 166 -15.94 -23.73 -5.14
N THR A 167 -15.48 -22.70 -5.85
CA THR A 167 -16.24 -21.46 -6.11
C THR A 167 -17.13 -21.55 -7.36
N SER A 168 -17.14 -22.70 -8.05
CA SER A 168 -18.00 -23.00 -9.20
C SER A 168 -19.51 -22.81 -8.98
N PRO A 169 -20.09 -22.94 -7.76
CA PRO A 169 -21.49 -22.56 -7.50
C PRO A 169 -21.83 -21.14 -7.96
N VAL A 170 -20.88 -20.21 -7.85
CA VAL A 170 -21.05 -18.82 -8.28
C VAL A 170 -21.19 -18.72 -9.79
N GLN A 171 -20.52 -19.59 -10.53
CA GLN A 171 -20.62 -19.65 -12.00
C GLN A 171 -22.04 -20.02 -12.45
N ILE A 172 -22.62 -21.06 -11.83
CA ILE A 172 -24.01 -21.47 -12.11
C ILE A 172 -24.98 -20.33 -11.78
N ARG A 173 -24.88 -19.77 -10.58
CA ARG A 173 -25.75 -18.66 -10.14
C ARG A 173 -25.62 -17.42 -11.04
N SER A 174 -24.43 -17.17 -11.58
CA SER A 174 -24.20 -16.07 -12.52
C SER A 174 -24.86 -16.34 -13.86
N MET A 175 -24.74 -17.54 -14.41
CA MET A 175 -25.43 -17.93 -15.65
C MET A 175 -26.95 -17.94 -15.51
N GLU A 176 -27.50 -18.22 -14.32
CA GLU A 176 -28.95 -18.12 -14.05
C GLU A 176 -29.45 -16.68 -13.98
N LYS A 177 -28.61 -15.73 -13.50
CA LYS A 177 -29.00 -14.34 -13.25
C LYS A 177 -28.65 -13.39 -14.38
N MET A 178 -27.66 -13.73 -15.20
CA MET A 178 -27.08 -12.84 -16.21
C MET A 178 -27.17 -13.49 -17.59
N SER A 179 -27.59 -12.72 -18.59
CA SER A 179 -27.61 -13.17 -19.98
C SER A 179 -26.20 -13.10 -20.61
N PRO A 180 -25.80 -14.07 -21.43
CA PRO A 180 -24.55 -14.00 -22.21
C PRO A 180 -24.45 -12.77 -23.11
N ALA A 181 -23.25 -12.21 -23.35
CA ALA A 181 -21.93 -12.73 -23.00
C ALA A 181 -21.53 -12.44 -21.53
N LEU A 182 -20.84 -13.40 -20.90
CA LEU A 182 -20.38 -13.35 -19.51
C LEU A 182 -18.87 -13.47 -19.45
N LYS A 183 -18.24 -12.69 -18.58
CA LYS A 183 -16.82 -12.78 -18.26
C LYS A 183 -16.66 -12.43 -16.78
N ILE A 184 -16.56 -13.46 -15.94
CA ILE A 184 -16.58 -13.30 -14.48
C ILE A 184 -15.42 -14.03 -13.82
N ILE A 185 -15.01 -13.51 -12.67
CA ILE A 185 -14.13 -14.20 -11.73
C ILE A 185 -14.79 -14.27 -10.35
N SER A 186 -14.57 -15.36 -9.65
CA SER A 186 -15.07 -15.61 -8.30
C SER A 186 -13.91 -16.05 -7.39
N PRO A 187 -13.24 -15.09 -6.73
CA PRO A 187 -12.34 -15.41 -5.64
C PRO A 187 -13.13 -15.82 -4.40
N GLY A 188 -12.64 -16.79 -3.63
CA GLY A 188 -13.31 -17.15 -2.37
C GLY A 188 -12.69 -18.30 -1.62
N ARG A 189 -13.09 -18.44 -0.35
CA ARG A 189 -12.73 -19.59 0.48
C ARG A 189 -13.47 -20.84 0.05
N VAL A 190 -12.78 -21.97 0.08
CA VAL A 190 -13.31 -23.30 -0.19
C VAL A 190 -12.81 -24.27 0.87
N TYR A 191 -13.51 -25.39 1.02
CA TYR A 191 -13.31 -26.30 2.13
C TYR A 191 -13.23 -27.74 1.64
N ARG A 192 -12.25 -28.48 2.12
CA ARG A 192 -12.06 -29.91 1.84
C ARG A 192 -11.56 -30.60 3.10
N SER A 193 -11.94 -31.85 3.34
CA SER A 193 -11.55 -32.56 4.56
C SER A 193 -10.14 -33.18 4.46
N ASP A 194 -9.18 -32.43 3.91
CA ASP A 194 -7.77 -32.82 3.74
C ASP A 194 -6.86 -31.93 4.60
N HIS A 195 -5.84 -32.53 5.24
CA HIS A 195 -4.87 -31.78 6.04
C HIS A 195 -3.48 -32.43 6.03
N ASP A 196 -2.56 -31.85 5.25
CA ASP A 196 -1.14 -32.24 5.17
C ASP A 196 -0.23 -31.02 4.91
N GLN A 197 1.00 -31.23 4.40
CA GLN A 197 1.96 -30.15 4.11
C GLN A 197 1.58 -29.28 2.89
N THR A 198 0.68 -29.76 2.06
CA THR A 198 0.22 -29.15 0.80
C THR A 198 -1.28 -28.87 0.79
N HIS A 199 -2.04 -29.46 1.72
CA HIS A 199 -3.48 -29.34 1.83
C HIS A 199 -3.87 -28.81 3.20
N THR A 200 -4.82 -27.88 3.20
CA THR A 200 -5.44 -27.34 4.41
C THR A 200 -6.95 -27.44 4.28
N PRO A 201 -7.68 -27.60 5.40
CA PRO A 201 -9.11 -27.87 5.34
C PRO A 201 -9.94 -26.68 4.85
N MET A 202 -9.35 -25.49 4.89
CA MET A 202 -9.87 -24.27 4.30
C MET A 202 -8.74 -23.60 3.54
N PHE A 203 -8.99 -23.26 2.29
CA PHE A 203 -8.06 -22.57 1.41
C PHE A 203 -8.83 -21.66 0.46
N HIS A 204 -8.14 -20.91 -0.40
CA HIS A 204 -8.76 -19.93 -1.29
C HIS A 204 -8.60 -20.37 -2.74
N GLN A 205 -9.66 -20.22 -3.51
CA GLN A 205 -9.65 -20.42 -4.95
C GLN A 205 -10.05 -19.15 -5.68
N ILE A 206 -9.54 -19.01 -6.90
CA ILE A 206 -10.05 -18.08 -7.88
C ILE A 206 -10.50 -18.91 -9.06
N GLU A 207 -11.78 -18.80 -9.38
CA GLU A 207 -12.32 -19.40 -10.60
C GLU A 207 -12.78 -18.32 -11.57
N GLY A 208 -12.53 -18.56 -12.85
CA GLY A 208 -13.03 -17.72 -13.93
C GLY A 208 -14.00 -18.49 -14.82
N LEU A 209 -14.98 -17.76 -15.35
CA LEU A 209 -15.92 -18.25 -16.36
C LEU A 209 -16.04 -17.20 -17.47
N VAL A 210 -15.93 -17.66 -18.71
CA VAL A 210 -16.30 -16.90 -19.90
C VAL A 210 -17.35 -17.67 -20.68
N VAL A 211 -18.43 -17.00 -21.07
CA VAL A 211 -19.47 -17.53 -21.97
C VAL A 211 -19.70 -16.51 -23.08
N SER A 212 -19.41 -16.87 -24.32
CA SER A 212 -19.57 -16.00 -25.47
C SER A 212 -19.83 -16.83 -26.74
N LYS A 213 -20.13 -16.17 -27.86
CA LYS A 213 -20.29 -16.85 -29.16
C LYS A 213 -18.96 -17.31 -29.75
N GLU A 214 -17.85 -16.76 -29.26
CA GLU A 214 -16.50 -16.92 -29.81
C GLU A 214 -15.57 -17.71 -28.87
N ALA A 215 -15.99 -17.95 -27.63
CA ALA A 215 -15.21 -18.61 -26.60
C ALA A 215 -14.71 -19.99 -27.07
N ASN A 216 -13.38 -20.18 -27.01
CA ASN A 216 -12.73 -21.39 -27.48
C ASN A 216 -11.45 -21.70 -26.68
N MET A 217 -10.90 -22.91 -26.88
CA MET A 217 -9.72 -23.39 -26.16
C MET A 217 -8.46 -22.54 -26.43
N ALA A 218 -8.33 -21.93 -27.61
CA ALA A 218 -7.19 -21.05 -27.90
C ALA A 218 -7.27 -19.75 -27.09
N GLU A 219 -8.48 -19.19 -26.93
CA GLU A 219 -8.71 -18.04 -26.05
C GLU A 219 -8.39 -18.37 -24.59
N LEU A 220 -8.86 -19.52 -24.09
CA LEU A 220 -8.54 -20.00 -22.73
C LEU A 220 -7.01 -20.07 -22.51
N LYS A 221 -6.28 -20.68 -23.45
CA LYS A 221 -4.81 -20.76 -23.37
C LYS A 221 -4.16 -19.38 -23.35
N GLY A 222 -4.62 -18.46 -24.20
CA GLY A 222 -4.12 -17.09 -24.24
C GLY A 222 -4.38 -16.31 -22.96
N VAL A 223 -5.59 -16.43 -22.40
CA VAL A 223 -5.96 -15.79 -21.13
C VAL A 223 -5.07 -16.28 -19.99
N LEU A 224 -4.86 -17.59 -19.87
CA LEU A 224 -4.02 -18.16 -18.83
C LEU A 224 -2.54 -17.81 -18.99
N GLN A 225 -2.02 -17.78 -20.22
CA GLN A 225 -0.65 -17.32 -20.52
C GLN A 225 -0.46 -15.88 -20.05
N VAL A 226 -1.34 -14.97 -20.50
CA VAL A 226 -1.24 -13.54 -20.15
C VAL A 226 -1.37 -13.32 -18.64
N PHE A 227 -2.30 -14.02 -18.00
CA PHE A 227 -2.49 -13.94 -16.55
C PHE A 227 -1.22 -14.35 -15.81
N LEU A 228 -0.67 -15.54 -16.09
CA LEU A 228 0.48 -16.06 -15.37
C LEU A 228 1.76 -15.26 -15.64
N GLU A 229 1.98 -14.79 -16.87
CA GLU A 229 3.11 -13.93 -17.19
C GLU A 229 3.05 -12.57 -16.47
N ARG A 230 1.85 -11.97 -16.38
CA ARG A 230 1.65 -10.73 -15.63
C ARG A 230 1.80 -10.95 -14.13
N PHE A 231 1.19 -12.01 -13.60
CA PHE A 231 1.19 -12.34 -12.18
C PHE A 231 2.61 -12.60 -11.65
N PHE A 232 3.42 -13.37 -12.39
CA PHE A 232 4.82 -13.62 -12.02
C PHE A 232 5.80 -12.58 -12.55
N SER A 233 5.33 -11.63 -13.38
CA SER A 233 6.16 -10.61 -14.05
C SER A 233 7.35 -11.22 -14.81
N LYS A 234 7.15 -12.40 -15.41
CA LYS A 234 8.15 -13.20 -16.11
C LYS A 234 7.51 -13.99 -17.24
N SER A 235 8.28 -14.37 -18.25
CA SER A 235 7.80 -15.34 -19.24
C SER A 235 7.71 -16.72 -18.59
N VAL A 236 6.57 -17.39 -18.76
CA VAL A 236 6.31 -18.71 -18.17
C VAL A 236 6.04 -19.74 -19.26
N SER A 237 6.64 -20.92 -19.11
CA SER A 237 6.34 -22.06 -19.98
C SER A 237 5.13 -22.80 -19.43
N LEU A 238 4.07 -22.94 -20.24
CA LEU A 238 2.85 -23.66 -19.84
C LEU A 238 2.71 -24.98 -20.59
N ARG A 239 2.30 -26.02 -19.86
CA ARG A 239 1.95 -27.32 -20.42
C ARG A 239 0.52 -27.67 -20.08
N PHE A 240 -0.31 -27.83 -21.11
CA PHE A 240 -1.70 -28.26 -21.00
C PHE A 240 -1.75 -29.78 -21.16
N ARG A 241 -2.13 -30.48 -20.10
CA ARG A 241 -2.34 -31.93 -20.13
C ARG A 241 -3.84 -32.23 -20.12
N PRO A 242 -4.34 -33.14 -20.97
CA PRO A 242 -5.71 -33.62 -20.84
C PRO A 242 -5.97 -34.14 -19.42
N SER A 243 -7.11 -33.74 -18.86
CA SER A 243 -7.60 -34.23 -17.58
C SER A 243 -9.12 -34.43 -17.68
N PHE A 244 -9.80 -34.63 -16.57
CA PHE A 244 -11.25 -34.83 -16.52
C PHE A 244 -11.88 -34.02 -15.39
N PHE A 245 -12.82 -33.15 -15.74
CA PHE A 245 -13.74 -32.51 -14.79
C PHE A 245 -15.17 -32.68 -15.30
N PRO A 246 -16.14 -33.11 -14.48
CA PRO A 246 -17.52 -33.39 -14.95
C PRO A 246 -18.24 -32.21 -15.60
N PHE A 247 -17.81 -30.98 -15.30
CA PHE A 247 -18.38 -29.73 -15.78
C PHE A 247 -17.64 -29.12 -16.99
N THR A 248 -16.56 -29.74 -17.48
CA THR A 248 -15.86 -29.29 -18.70
C THR A 248 -15.54 -30.42 -19.67
N GLU A 249 -15.63 -30.14 -20.97
CA GLU A 249 -15.25 -31.06 -22.05
C GLU A 249 -14.90 -30.27 -23.34
N PRO A 250 -13.65 -30.30 -23.82
CA PRO A 250 -12.48 -30.96 -23.24
C PRO A 250 -11.95 -30.28 -21.97
N SER A 251 -11.42 -31.11 -21.07
CA SER A 251 -10.80 -30.72 -19.79
C SER A 251 -9.27 -30.78 -19.85
N CYS A 252 -8.58 -29.88 -19.14
CA CYS A 252 -7.13 -29.81 -19.06
C CYS A 252 -6.64 -29.39 -17.66
N GLU A 253 -5.53 -29.96 -17.23
CA GLU A 253 -4.68 -29.39 -16.18
C GLU A 253 -3.57 -28.56 -16.81
N VAL A 254 -3.13 -27.53 -16.10
CA VAL A 254 -2.02 -26.67 -16.53
C VAL A 254 -0.89 -26.76 -15.53
N ASP A 255 0.26 -27.13 -16.06
CA ASP A 255 1.52 -27.11 -15.33
C ASP A 255 2.36 -25.91 -15.77
N ILE A 256 3.07 -25.29 -14.82
CA ILE A 256 4.11 -24.31 -15.08
C ILE A 256 5.48 -24.98 -15.11
N GLY A 257 6.27 -24.65 -16.12
CA GLY A 257 7.64 -25.09 -16.28
C GLY A 257 8.58 -24.34 -15.33
N TYR A 258 9.52 -25.06 -14.73
CA TYR A 258 10.54 -24.48 -13.87
C TYR A 258 11.87 -25.23 -13.98
N ARG A 259 12.92 -24.60 -13.47
CA ARG A 259 14.22 -25.23 -13.21
C ARG A 259 14.58 -25.14 -11.74
N LYS A 260 15.36 -26.10 -11.29
CA LYS A 260 15.94 -26.08 -9.94
C LYS A 260 17.37 -25.57 -10.01
N GLU A 261 17.67 -24.55 -9.22
CA GLU A 261 19.04 -24.12 -8.93
C GLU A 261 19.21 -24.25 -7.41
N ASP A 262 20.04 -25.21 -6.99
CA ASP A 262 20.13 -25.69 -5.61
C ASP A 262 18.76 -26.10 -5.04
N GLU A 263 18.31 -25.51 -3.94
CA GLU A 263 16.99 -25.73 -3.35
C GLU A 263 15.90 -24.76 -3.86
N ASN A 264 16.24 -23.86 -4.79
CA ASN A 264 15.33 -22.83 -5.26
C ASN A 264 14.59 -23.24 -6.54
N ILE A 265 13.30 -22.90 -6.59
CA ILE A 265 12.47 -23.01 -7.81
C ILE A 265 12.59 -21.71 -8.59
N ILE A 266 13.05 -21.81 -9.83
CA ILE A 266 13.08 -20.70 -10.77
C ILE A 266 12.05 -20.98 -11.86
N LEU A 267 11.04 -20.11 -11.96
CA LEU A 267 9.92 -20.18 -12.91
C LEU A 267 10.34 -19.81 -14.34
N GLU A 268 11.42 -20.40 -14.82
CA GLU A 268 12.01 -20.19 -16.14
C GLU A 268 12.55 -21.53 -16.65
N GLY A 269 12.08 -21.97 -17.81
CA GLY A 269 12.47 -23.25 -18.42
C GLY A 269 11.42 -24.34 -18.22
N ASP A 270 11.76 -25.56 -18.66
CA ASP A 270 10.83 -26.68 -18.81
C ASP A 270 11.40 -28.03 -18.30
N SER A 271 12.47 -27.96 -17.51
CA SER A 271 13.14 -29.14 -16.95
C SER A 271 12.26 -29.91 -15.96
N HIS A 272 11.42 -29.19 -15.23
CA HIS A 272 10.46 -29.71 -14.28
C HIS A 272 9.12 -29.01 -14.46
N TRP A 273 8.05 -29.65 -13.99
CA TRP A 273 6.68 -29.18 -14.18
C TRP A 273 5.93 -29.23 -12.86
N LEU A 274 5.15 -28.19 -12.59
CA LEU A 274 4.35 -28.06 -11.38
C LEU A 274 2.91 -27.73 -11.74
N GLU A 275 1.97 -28.57 -11.33
CA GLU A 275 0.55 -28.27 -11.49
C GLU A 275 0.16 -27.03 -10.68
N ILE A 276 -0.58 -26.13 -11.32
CA ILE A 276 -1.02 -24.86 -10.72
C ILE A 276 -2.53 -24.62 -10.84
N LEU A 277 -3.21 -25.18 -11.85
CA LEU A 277 -4.64 -24.95 -12.09
C LEU A 277 -5.28 -26.02 -12.97
N GLY A 278 -6.60 -26.13 -12.87
CA GLY A 278 -7.46 -26.89 -13.77
C GLY A 278 -8.30 -25.96 -14.65
N CYS A 279 -8.62 -26.37 -15.87
CA CYS A 279 -9.41 -25.58 -16.81
C CYS A 279 -10.09 -26.46 -17.87
N GLY A 280 -10.99 -25.87 -18.65
CA GLY A 280 -11.59 -26.55 -19.79
C GLY A 280 -12.72 -25.78 -20.46
N MET A 281 -13.22 -26.32 -21.55
CA MET A 281 -14.43 -25.81 -22.20
C MET A 281 -15.66 -26.24 -21.39
N VAL A 282 -16.58 -25.33 -21.07
CA VAL A 282 -17.77 -25.62 -20.28
C VAL A 282 -18.62 -26.68 -20.99
N HIS A 283 -18.98 -27.73 -20.26
CA HIS A 283 -19.74 -28.84 -20.79
C HIS A 283 -21.15 -28.39 -21.22
N GLN A 284 -21.62 -28.82 -22.40
CA GLN A 284 -22.87 -28.33 -23.00
C GLN A 284 -24.11 -28.55 -22.12
N GLN A 285 -24.14 -29.61 -21.31
CA GLN A 285 -25.23 -29.84 -20.35
C GLN A 285 -25.31 -28.76 -19.27
N ILE A 286 -24.18 -28.17 -18.86
CA ILE A 286 -24.15 -27.08 -17.88
C ILE A 286 -24.80 -25.83 -18.46
N LEU A 287 -24.42 -25.47 -19.70
CA LEU A 287 -25.03 -24.35 -20.42
C LEU A 287 -26.54 -24.57 -20.59
N THR A 288 -26.94 -25.77 -21.01
CA THR A 288 -28.35 -26.13 -21.19
C THR A 288 -29.15 -25.99 -19.89
N ARG A 289 -28.61 -26.46 -18.75
CA ARG A 289 -29.24 -26.32 -17.43
C ARG A 289 -29.43 -24.87 -17.02
N CYS A 290 -28.52 -23.98 -17.43
CA CYS A 290 -28.61 -22.55 -17.17
C CYS A 290 -29.43 -21.80 -18.24
N ASN A 291 -30.20 -22.50 -19.09
CA ASN A 291 -30.98 -21.94 -20.20
C ASN A 291 -30.15 -21.19 -21.25
N ILE A 292 -28.88 -21.57 -21.43
CA ILE A 292 -27.97 -21.04 -22.46
C ILE A 292 -27.86 -22.05 -23.60
N CYS A 293 -28.20 -21.65 -24.83
CA CYS A 293 -28.18 -22.52 -26.00
C CYS A 293 -26.74 -22.88 -26.42
N PRO A 294 -26.30 -24.16 -26.33
CA PRO A 294 -24.93 -24.58 -26.68
C PRO A 294 -24.61 -24.50 -28.18
N GLN A 295 -25.63 -24.37 -29.02
CA GLN A 295 -25.47 -24.17 -30.48
C GLN A 295 -25.08 -22.72 -30.81
N THR A 296 -25.38 -21.78 -29.91
CA THR A 296 -25.12 -20.34 -30.10
C THR A 296 -23.96 -19.86 -29.25
N TYR A 297 -23.83 -20.38 -28.03
CA TYR A 297 -22.82 -19.95 -27.06
C TYR A 297 -21.93 -21.12 -26.66
N GLN A 298 -20.66 -20.80 -26.45
CA GLN A 298 -19.67 -21.67 -25.84
C GLN A 298 -19.11 -20.96 -24.61
N GLY A 299 -18.35 -21.68 -23.81
CA GLY A 299 -17.66 -21.08 -22.69
C GLY A 299 -16.44 -21.87 -22.28
N TYR A 300 -15.55 -21.23 -21.53
CA TYR A 300 -14.46 -21.88 -20.84
C TYR A 300 -14.44 -21.44 -19.38
N ALA A 301 -13.92 -22.33 -18.54
CA ALA A 301 -13.72 -22.05 -17.13
C ALA A 301 -12.32 -22.50 -16.69
N PHE A 302 -11.83 -21.90 -15.63
CA PHE A 302 -10.56 -22.26 -14.99
C PHE A 302 -10.66 -22.05 -13.48
N GLY A 303 -9.87 -22.79 -12.72
CA GLY A 303 -9.80 -22.70 -11.27
C GLY A 303 -8.38 -22.91 -10.76
N MET A 304 -7.93 -22.03 -9.88
CA MET A 304 -6.58 -22.07 -9.32
C MET A 304 -6.59 -21.79 -7.82
N GLY A 305 -5.70 -22.45 -7.08
CA GLY A 305 -5.51 -22.23 -5.66
C GLY A 305 -4.65 -21.00 -5.40
N VAL A 306 -5.12 -20.09 -4.56
CA VAL A 306 -4.41 -18.84 -4.22
C VAL A 306 -3.16 -19.14 -3.38
N GLU A 307 -3.22 -20.13 -2.49
CA GLU A 307 -2.10 -20.53 -1.65
C GLU A 307 -0.96 -21.06 -2.50
N ARG A 308 -1.24 -21.86 -3.52
CA ARG A 308 -0.23 -22.37 -4.46
C ARG A 308 0.48 -21.23 -5.18
N LEU A 309 -0.27 -20.23 -5.66
CA LEU A 309 0.29 -19.03 -6.29
C LEU A 309 1.12 -18.21 -5.29
N THR A 310 0.64 -18.08 -4.06
CA THR A 310 1.33 -17.37 -2.98
C THR A 310 2.65 -18.04 -2.64
N MET A 311 2.65 -19.37 -2.50
CA MET A 311 3.85 -20.15 -2.25
C MET A 311 4.88 -19.99 -3.36
N LEU A 312 4.46 -20.03 -4.63
CA LEU A 312 5.37 -19.84 -5.77
C LEU A 312 5.91 -18.41 -5.86
N ARG A 313 5.09 -17.41 -5.54
CA ARG A 313 5.49 -16.00 -5.60
C ARG A 313 6.50 -15.62 -4.52
N TYR A 314 6.32 -16.15 -3.30
CA TYR A 314 7.16 -15.81 -2.15
C TYR A 314 8.17 -16.90 -1.76
N GLY A 315 8.22 -18.03 -2.48
CA GLY A 315 9.11 -19.14 -2.18
C GLY A 315 8.79 -19.88 -0.87
N ILE A 316 7.50 -19.98 -0.51
CA ILE A 316 7.05 -20.64 0.72
C ILE A 316 6.93 -22.15 0.48
N GLN A 317 7.53 -22.95 1.36
CA GLN A 317 7.57 -24.41 1.20
C GLN A 317 6.38 -25.15 1.84
N ASP A 318 5.87 -24.65 2.96
CA ASP A 318 4.78 -25.28 3.73
C ASP A 318 3.56 -24.36 3.76
N ILE A 319 2.43 -24.84 3.23
CA ILE A 319 1.17 -24.09 3.16
C ILE A 319 0.67 -23.68 4.56
N ARG A 320 0.98 -24.48 5.58
CA ARG A 320 0.47 -24.28 6.95
C ARG A 320 1.03 -23.01 7.58
N GLU A 321 2.20 -22.54 7.14
CA GLU A 321 2.77 -21.26 7.59
C GLU A 321 1.84 -20.08 7.32
N LEU A 322 1.07 -20.13 6.22
CA LEU A 322 0.07 -19.13 5.87
C LEU A 322 -1.10 -19.06 6.88
N TYR A 323 -1.31 -20.10 7.69
CA TYR A 323 -2.43 -20.18 8.63
C TYR A 323 -2.01 -20.03 10.09
N LYS A 324 -0.70 -20.14 10.40
CA LYS A 324 -0.17 -19.92 11.75
C LYS A 324 -0.27 -18.46 12.21
N ASN A 325 -0.33 -17.52 11.26
CA ASN A 325 -0.44 -16.08 11.52
C ASN A 325 0.68 -15.51 12.42
N HIS A 326 1.92 -15.99 12.25
CA HIS A 326 3.08 -15.46 12.98
C HIS A 326 3.39 -14.02 12.57
N GLN A 327 3.28 -13.09 13.52
CA GLN A 327 3.38 -11.64 13.24
C GLN A 327 4.70 -11.24 12.57
N THR A 328 5.84 -11.74 13.06
CA THR A 328 7.17 -11.44 12.49
C THR A 328 7.32 -11.97 11.06
N TRP A 329 6.75 -13.12 10.78
CA TRP A 329 6.81 -13.75 9.46
C TRP A 329 5.97 -12.96 8.45
N LEU A 330 4.74 -12.61 8.84
CA LEU A 330 3.86 -11.77 8.02
C LEU A 330 4.43 -10.37 7.78
N SER A 331 5.04 -9.75 8.80
CA SER A 331 5.68 -8.44 8.62
C SER A 331 6.83 -8.50 7.61
N ASN A 332 7.61 -9.58 7.60
CA ASN A 332 8.72 -9.71 6.65
C ASN A 332 8.23 -9.89 5.21
N LEU A 333 7.15 -10.63 4.97
CA LEU A 333 6.63 -10.86 3.61
C LEU A 333 5.98 -9.62 2.99
N SER A 334 5.22 -8.85 3.78
CA SER A 334 4.53 -7.63 3.33
C SER A 334 5.46 -6.45 2.97
N LEU A 335 6.73 -6.51 3.37
CA LEU A 335 7.71 -5.44 3.11
C LEU A 335 8.34 -5.51 1.71
N GLY A 336 7.75 -6.27 0.78
CA GLY A 336 8.18 -6.27 -0.62
C GLY A 336 9.45 -7.08 -0.88
N TYR A 337 9.65 -8.20 -0.16
CA TYR A 337 10.60 -9.24 -0.57
C TYR A 337 10.04 -9.95 -1.82
N SER A 338 10.05 -9.22 -2.94
CA SER A 338 9.93 -9.71 -4.30
C SER A 338 11.14 -10.57 -4.62
N LEU A 339 10.90 -11.82 -5.04
CA LEU A 339 11.79 -12.77 -5.72
C LEU A 339 13.26 -12.34 -5.91
N LYS A 340 13.97 -12.11 -4.81
CA LYS A 340 15.42 -12.12 -4.73
C LYS A 340 15.78 -13.00 -3.55
N SER A 341 15.99 -14.27 -3.88
CA SER A 341 16.74 -15.23 -3.06
C SER A 341 16.33 -15.26 -1.58
N LEU A 342 15.27 -15.99 -1.25
CA LEU A 342 15.17 -16.53 0.11
C LEU A 342 16.11 -17.74 0.19
N SER A 343 17.35 -17.48 0.56
CA SER A 343 18.16 -18.49 1.26
C SER A 343 17.60 -18.58 2.68
N ILE A 344 17.13 -19.76 3.06
CA ILE A 344 16.79 -20.06 4.45
C ILE A 344 17.79 -21.12 4.89
N SER A 345 18.72 -20.70 5.76
CA SER A 345 19.57 -21.58 6.56
C SER A 345 18.77 -22.22 7.69
#